data_AF-A0A6G3PTW5-F1
#
_entry.id   AF-A0A6G3PTW5-F1
#
_cell.length_a   1.000
_cell.length_b   1.000
_cell.length_c   1.000
_cell.angle_alpha   90.00
_cell.angle_beta   90.00
_cell.angle_gamma   90.00
#
_symmetry.space_group_name_H-M   'P 1'
#
loop_
_entity.id
_entity.type
_entity.pdbx_description
1 polymer ?
#
loop_
_entity_poly.entity_id
_entity_poly.type
_entity_poly.pdbx_seq_one_letter_code
_entity_poly.pdbx_strand_id
1 'polypeptide(L)'
;RAGESGSVVTLVLPEEKREMTRLMQDAGIAPRTTRITSGDEELSRLTGAREPSGVAVVIEVPQPATPPKQRTRSGGAAGSGGTVRSGS
;
A
#
# COMPACT_ATOMS: atom_id res chain seq x y z
N ARG A 1 6.67 -3.27 10.31
CA ARG A 1 8.04 -3.62 9.89
C ARG A 1 8.51 -2.62 8.85
N ALA A 2 9.56 -1.88 9.17
CA ALA A 2 10.34 -1.00 8.29
C ALA A 2 11.86 -1.16 8.60
N GLY A 3 12.29 -2.39 8.93
CA GLY A 3 13.63 -2.67 9.48
C GLY A 3 13.72 -2.52 11.01
N GLU A 4 12.69 -1.99 11.65
CA GLU A 4 12.61 -1.84 13.10
C GLU A 4 12.29 -3.14 13.86
N SER A 5 12.77 -3.23 15.10
CA SER A 5 12.45 -4.29 16.04
C SER A 5 10.95 -4.35 16.35
N GLY A 6 10.40 -5.56 16.39
CA GLY A 6 8.99 -5.76 16.75
C GLY A 6 8.63 -7.25 16.81
N SER A 7 7.49 -7.53 17.42
CA SER A 7 6.93 -8.89 17.52
C SER A 7 6.04 -9.19 16.32
N VAL A 8 6.15 -10.41 15.79
CA VAL A 8 5.23 -10.95 14.78
C VAL A 8 4.47 -12.08 15.43
N VAL A 9 3.15 -12.07 15.24
CA VAL A 9 2.24 -13.13 15.71
C VAL A 9 1.68 -13.84 14.48
N THR A 10 1.61 -15.17 14.55
CA THR A 10 0.92 -15.98 13.54
C THR A 10 -0.15 -16.81 14.24
N LEU A 11 -1.37 -16.74 13.73
CA LEU A 11 -2.48 -17.57 14.17
C LEU A 11 -2.58 -18.76 13.22
N VAL A 12 -2.68 -19.96 13.78
CA VAL A 12 -2.80 -21.21 13.01
C VAL A 12 -3.92 -22.06 13.58
N LEU A 13 -4.58 -22.83 12.71
CA LEU A 13 -5.57 -23.79 13.15
C LEU A 13 -4.90 -25.01 13.82
N PRO A 14 -5.63 -25.76 14.68
CA PRO A 14 -5.07 -26.93 15.34
C PRO A 14 -4.45 -27.96 14.39
N GLU A 15 -5.06 -28.18 13.23
CA GLU A 15 -4.61 -29.10 12.18
C GLU A 15 -3.32 -28.64 11.48
N GLU A 16 -3.09 -27.33 11.38
CA GLU A 16 -1.91 -26.74 10.71
C GLU A 16 -0.69 -26.66 11.65
N LYS A 17 -0.89 -26.80 12.95
CA LYS A 17 0.15 -26.60 13.97
C LYS A 17 1.42 -27.41 13.71
N ARG A 18 1.30 -28.65 13.25
CA ARG A 18 2.45 -29.54 13.02
C ARG A 18 3.33 -29.04 11.87
N GLU A 19 2.71 -28.58 10.79
CA GLU A 19 3.42 -28.04 9.63
C GLU A 19 4.12 -26.74 10.01
N MET A 20 3.41 -25.84 10.69
CA MET A 20 3.99 -24.57 11.16
C MET A 20 5.17 -24.77 12.12
N THR A 21 5.09 -25.78 13.01
CA THR A 21 6.19 -26.09 13.92
C THR A 21 7.45 -26.50 13.16
N ARG A 22 7.31 -27.31 12.10
CA ARG A 22 8.45 -27.72 11.26
C ARG A 22 9.04 -26.53 10.51
N LEU A 23 8.19 -25.70 9.90
CA LEU A 23 8.63 -24.49 9.21
C LEU A 23 9.47 -23.58 10.13
N MET A 24 9.04 -23.39 11.38
CA MET A 24 9.76 -22.58 12.35
C MET A 24 11.09 -23.22 12.77
N GLN A 25 11.13 -24.55 12.94
CA GLN A 25 12.37 -25.29 13.21
C GLN A 25 13.37 -25.17 12.07
N ASP A 26 12.92 -25.34 10.83
CA ASP A 26 13.75 -25.20 9.63
C ASP A 26 14.30 -23.78 9.49
N ALA A 27 13.55 -22.77 9.95
CA ALA A 27 13.98 -21.38 10.02
C ALA A 27 14.90 -21.07 11.22
N GLY A 28 15.16 -22.02 12.11
CA GLY A 28 15.94 -21.80 13.34
C GLY A 28 15.23 -20.89 14.35
N ILE A 29 13.91 -20.79 14.28
CA ILE A 29 13.08 -19.94 15.15
C ILE A 29 12.46 -20.81 16.25
N ALA A 30 12.57 -20.37 17.50
CA ALA A 30 11.89 -20.97 18.64
C ALA A 30 10.72 -20.07 19.11
N PRO A 31 9.52 -20.18 18.50
CA PRO A 31 8.40 -19.32 18.83
C PRO A 31 7.79 -19.69 20.19
N ARG A 32 7.26 -18.70 20.91
CA ARG A 32 6.37 -18.93 22.05
C ARG A 32 5.02 -19.37 21.50
N THR A 33 4.50 -20.50 21.98
CA THR A 33 3.22 -21.04 21.53
C THR A 33 2.26 -21.10 22.70
N THR A 34 1.11 -20.42 22.55
CA THR A 34 0.00 -20.48 23.50
C THR A 34 -1.27 -20.87 22.75
N ARG A 35 -2.11 -21.72 23.35
CA ARG A 35 -3.46 -21.97 22.82
C ARG A 35 -4.35 -20.83 23.29
N ILE A 36 -4.95 -20.12 22.34
CA ILE A 36 -5.74 -18.92 22.62
C ILE A 36 -7.16 -19.02 22.06
N THR A 37 -8.08 -18.30 22.70
CA THR A 37 -9.42 -17.97 22.19
C THR A 37 -9.52 -16.46 21.94
N SER A 38 -10.55 -16.03 21.21
CA SER A 38 -10.74 -14.60 20.87
C SER A 38 -10.94 -13.69 22.10
N GLY A 39 -11.37 -14.25 23.24
CA GLY A 39 -11.60 -13.51 24.48
C GLY A 39 -10.41 -13.48 25.44
N ASP A 40 -9.30 -14.11 25.09
CA ASP A 40 -8.18 -14.28 26.03
C ASP A 40 -7.41 -12.97 26.25
N GLU A 41 -7.12 -12.67 27.52
CA GLU A 41 -6.35 -11.49 27.91
C GLU A 41 -4.94 -11.48 27.26
N GLU A 42 -4.32 -12.66 27.10
CA GLU A 42 -3.01 -12.77 26.46
C GLU A 42 -3.01 -12.30 25.00
N LEU A 43 -4.09 -12.57 24.26
CA LEU A 43 -4.23 -12.10 22.88
C LEU A 43 -4.35 -10.57 22.82
N SER A 44 -5.13 -9.98 23.73
CA SER A 44 -5.24 -8.52 23.85
C SER A 44 -3.89 -7.87 24.19
N ARG A 45 -3.15 -8.44 25.16
CA ARG A 45 -1.81 -7.96 25.54
C ARG A 45 -0.79 -8.06 24.40
N LEU A 46 -0.79 -9.16 23.64
CA LEU A 46 0.15 -9.37 22.54
C LEU A 46 -0.11 -8.46 21.33
N THR A 47 -1.38 -8.20 21.03
CA THR A 47 -1.78 -7.43 19.84
C THR A 47 -1.93 -5.93 20.12
N GLY A 48 -2.09 -5.55 21.39
CA GLY A 48 -2.49 -4.19 21.77
C GLY A 48 -3.93 -3.88 21.35
N ALA A 49 -4.76 -4.90 21.10
CA ALA A 49 -6.12 -4.72 20.64
C ALA A 49 -6.94 -3.93 21.67
N ARG A 50 -7.65 -2.90 21.18
CA ARG A 50 -8.60 -2.08 21.93
C ARG A 50 -9.96 -2.13 21.25
N GLU A 51 -11.01 -1.93 22.03
CA GLU A 51 -12.37 -1.88 21.50
C GLU A 51 -12.49 -0.81 20.39
N PRO A 52 -13.01 -1.16 19.20
CA PRO A 52 -13.17 -0.21 18.11
C PRO A 52 -14.18 0.86 18.50
N SER A 53 -14.00 2.10 18.03
CA SER A 53 -14.92 3.22 18.35
C SER A 53 -16.33 3.04 17.77
N GLY A 54 -16.48 2.18 16.76
CA GLY A 54 -17.71 2.04 15.98
C GLY A 54 -18.02 3.24 15.06
N VAL A 55 -17.21 4.30 15.08
CA VAL A 55 -17.36 5.46 14.20
C VAL A 55 -16.74 5.16 12.85
N ALA A 56 -17.52 5.30 11.77
CA ALA A 56 -17.05 5.04 10.41
C ALA A 56 -15.94 6.04 10.00
N VAL A 57 -14.88 5.52 9.36
CA VAL A 57 -13.80 6.34 8.79
C VAL A 57 -14.18 6.76 7.38
N VAL A 58 -14.33 8.07 7.14
CA VAL A 58 -14.53 8.61 5.80
C VAL A 58 -13.18 8.64 5.07
N ILE A 59 -13.06 7.90 3.97
CA ILE A 59 -11.87 7.91 3.12
C ILE A 59 -12.13 8.88 1.97
N GLU A 60 -11.40 10.00 1.94
CA GLU A 60 -11.46 10.94 0.81
C GLU A 60 -10.85 10.29 -0.43
N VAL A 61 -11.59 10.29 -1.53
CA VAL A 61 -11.09 9.80 -2.82
C VAL A 61 -10.22 10.91 -3.44
N PRO A 62 -8.95 10.65 -3.81
CA PRO A 62 -8.10 11.65 -4.44
C PRO A 62 -8.74 12.18 -5.72
N GLN A 63 -8.93 13.49 -5.81
CA GLN A 63 -9.50 14.12 -7.00
C GLN A 63 -8.45 14.12 -8.13
N PRO A 64 -8.79 13.68 -9.36
CA PRO A 64 -7.83 13.67 -10.45
C PRO A 64 -7.33 15.09 -10.76
N ALA A 65 -6.01 15.23 -10.91
CA ALA A 65 -5.37 16.51 -11.18
C ALA A 65 -5.86 17.09 -12.52
N THR A 66 -6.24 18.37 -12.52
CA THR A 66 -6.67 19.07 -13.73
C THR A 66 -5.46 19.31 -14.64
N PRO A 67 -5.49 18.92 -15.93
CA PRO A 67 -4.35 19.11 -16.82
C PRO A 67 -4.07 20.62 -17.04
N PRO A 68 -2.80 21.03 -17.13
CA PRO A 68 -2.45 22.44 -17.33
C PRO A 68 -2.95 22.92 -18.71
N LYS A 69 -3.62 24.08 -18.74
CA LYS A 69 -4.02 24.73 -20.01
C LYS A 69 -2.78 25.08 -20.83
N GLN A 70 -2.68 24.48 -22.02
CA GLN A 70 -1.63 24.75 -23.00
C GLN A 70 -1.71 26.22 -23.46
N ARG A 71 -0.70 27.03 -23.14
CA ARG A 71 -0.54 28.37 -23.73
C ARG A 71 -0.10 28.22 -25.18
N THR A 72 -0.96 28.62 -26.11
CA THR A 72 -0.59 28.81 -27.52
C THR A 72 0.53 29.84 -27.62
N ARG A 73 1.72 29.40 -28.04
CA ARG A 73 2.81 30.30 -28.44
C ARG A 73 2.58 30.65 -29.90
N SER A 74 1.99 31.82 -30.18
CA SER A 74 2.05 32.44 -31.50
C SER A 74 3.47 32.99 -31.70
N GLY A 75 4.40 32.11 -32.07
CA GLY A 75 5.74 32.49 -32.50
C GLY A 75 5.69 32.99 -33.94
N GLY A 76 6.12 34.23 -34.14
CA GLY A 76 6.25 34.82 -35.46
C GLY A 76 7.29 34.07 -36.31
N ALA A 77 6.98 33.91 -37.59
CA ALA A 77 7.93 33.57 -38.63
C ALA A 77 7.87 34.67 -39.70
N ALA A 78 8.79 35.62 -39.59
CA ALA A 78 9.20 36.44 -40.71
C ALA A 78 10.19 35.62 -41.56
N GLY A 79 10.01 35.61 -42.89
CA GLY A 79 11.12 35.41 -43.82
C GLY A 79 10.94 34.35 -44.93
N SER A 80 11.20 34.79 -46.15
CA SER A 80 11.34 34.07 -47.44
C SER A 80 10.03 33.66 -48.12
N GLY A 81 9.70 34.05 -49.34
CA GLY A 81 10.50 34.65 -50.41
C GLY A 81 10.27 33.88 -51.71
N GLY A 82 9.41 34.42 -52.59
CA GLY A 82 9.45 34.24 -54.05
C GLY A 82 8.96 32.92 -54.66
N THR A 83 7.95 33.00 -55.55
CA THR A 83 8.10 32.66 -56.99
C THR A 83 6.84 33.09 -57.75
N VAL A 84 7.05 34.01 -58.69
CA VAL A 84 6.14 34.44 -59.77
C VAL A 84 5.90 33.31 -60.77
N ARG A 85 4.67 33.15 -61.31
CA ARG A 85 4.39 32.59 -62.66
C ARG A 85 3.07 33.15 -63.21
N SER A 86 3.15 33.79 -64.38
CA SER A 86 2.05 34.35 -65.19
C SER A 86 1.53 33.35 -66.24
N GLY A 87 0.35 33.64 -66.81
CA GLY A 87 -0.20 33.07 -68.06
C GLY A 87 -1.57 32.40 -67.84
N SER A 88 -2.62 32.59 -68.64
CA SER A 88 -2.87 33.29 -69.91
C SER A 88 -4.30 33.82 -69.92
#